data_AF-A0A2M8EQB9-F1
#
_entry.id   AF-A0A2M8EQB9-F1
#
_cell.length_a   1.000
_cell.length_b   1.000
_cell.length_c   1.000
_cell.angle_alpha   90.00
_cell.angle_beta   90.00
_cell.angle_gamma   90.00
#
_symmetry.space_group_name_H-M   'P 1'
#
loop_
_entity.id
_entity.type
_entity.pdbx_description
1 polymer ?
#
loop_
_entity_poly.entity_id
_entity_poly.type
_entity_poly.pdbx_seq_one_letter_code
_entity_poly.pdbx_strand_id
1 'polypeptide(L)'
;MIHPHQSYLDEFKIAIDKLVPLTPAEIIDEANKLHKELSDDLDATTKQVYQALTLIGRKEFPYRKAYEELCAGDEEQRLQKLVFDRLDETVRQKLISVIKHGVILEDYVRSKLFEEQLSGDERYQVENAILLVDDELDNQCDERAHTRKKTFEELVDRWTKEATRLQSLIDRLRAMGEEDSKWKGEIDSVCDRLEEGWSVVERDPSEEEIIKELEYWNTVLHEVDE
;
A
#
# COMPACT_ATOMS: atom_id res chain seq x y z
N MET A 1 -21.97 -23.00 9.62
CA MET A 1 -22.65 -22.37 8.47
C MET A 1 -21.64 -21.42 7.86
N ILE A 2 -21.57 -21.30 6.53
CA ILE A 2 -20.65 -20.37 5.87
C ILE A 2 -21.24 -18.97 6.02
N HIS A 3 -20.43 -17.99 6.43
CA HIS A 3 -20.87 -16.60 6.59
C HIS A 3 -21.34 -16.06 5.22
N PRO A 4 -22.47 -15.31 5.15
CA PRO A 4 -22.99 -14.79 3.88
C PRO A 4 -22.00 -13.89 3.13
N HIS A 5 -21.05 -13.29 3.86
CA HIS A 5 -20.01 -12.39 3.35
C HIS A 5 -18.59 -12.92 3.55
N GLN A 6 -18.39 -14.24 3.47
CA GLN A 6 -17.11 -14.88 3.74
C GLN A 6 -15.94 -14.28 2.94
N SER A 7 -16.15 -13.93 1.66
CA SER A 7 -15.09 -13.35 0.82
C SER A 7 -14.49 -12.05 1.38
N TYR A 8 -15.34 -11.17 1.92
CA TYR A 8 -14.89 -9.90 2.50
C TYR A 8 -14.20 -10.09 3.85
N LEU A 9 -14.60 -11.11 4.62
CA LEU A 9 -13.89 -11.49 5.84
C LEU A 9 -12.52 -12.08 5.50
N ASP A 10 -12.43 -12.89 4.45
CA ASP A 10 -11.15 -13.43 3.97
C ASP A 10 -10.21 -12.31 3.49
N GLU A 11 -10.73 -11.32 2.75
CA GLU A 11 -9.99 -10.11 2.38
C GLU A 11 -9.50 -9.33 3.60
N PHE A 12 -10.37 -9.14 4.60
CA PHE A 12 -9.99 -8.49 5.85
C PHE A 12 -8.89 -9.27 6.57
N LYS A 13 -8.98 -10.61 6.59
CA LYS A 13 -7.96 -11.46 7.19
C LYS A 13 -6.62 -11.35 6.46
N ILE A 14 -6.63 -11.36 5.12
CA ILE A 14 -5.42 -11.16 4.30
C ILE A 14 -4.81 -9.79 4.58
N ALA A 15 -5.62 -8.73 4.71
CA ALA A 15 -5.14 -7.40 5.04
C ALA A 15 -4.46 -7.37 6.43
N ILE A 16 -5.03 -8.06 7.43
CA ILE A 16 -4.43 -8.19 8.77
C ILE A 16 -3.10 -8.94 8.72
N ASP A 17 -3.05 -10.05 7.97
CA ASP A 17 -1.85 -10.88 7.87
C ASP A 17 -0.72 -10.18 7.09
N LYS A 18 -1.04 -9.14 6.32
CA LYS A 18 -0.10 -8.31 5.55
C LYS A 18 0.22 -6.95 6.20
N LEU A 19 -0.23 -6.69 7.42
CA LEU A 19 0.16 -5.45 8.13
C LEU A 19 1.67 -5.40 8.28
N VAL A 20 2.26 -4.21 8.14
CA VAL A 20 3.73 -4.08 8.22
C VAL A 20 4.26 -4.47 9.61
N PRO A 21 5.45 -5.10 9.72
CA PRO A 21 5.95 -5.67 10.99
C PRO A 21 6.15 -4.68 12.15
N LEU A 22 6.26 -3.37 11.85
CA LEU A 22 6.33 -2.31 12.86
C LEU A 22 4.99 -1.69 13.25
N THR A 23 3.88 -2.24 12.76
CA THR A 23 2.53 -1.82 13.18
C THR A 23 2.37 -2.07 14.69
N PRO A 24 1.91 -1.09 15.48
CA PRO A 24 1.66 -1.27 16.91
C PRO A 24 0.74 -2.46 17.20
N ALA A 25 1.08 -3.25 18.22
CA ALA A 25 0.29 -4.41 18.65
C ALA A 25 -1.18 -4.05 18.95
N GLU A 26 -1.43 -2.83 19.43
CA GLU A 26 -2.79 -2.32 19.68
C GLU A 26 -3.66 -2.32 18.42
N ILE A 27 -3.11 -1.96 17.27
CA ILE A 27 -3.82 -1.95 15.98
C ILE A 27 -4.07 -3.38 15.50
N ILE A 28 -3.07 -4.27 15.66
CA ILE A 28 -3.18 -5.68 15.28
C ILE A 28 -4.25 -6.39 16.12
N ASP A 29 -4.25 -6.16 17.42
CA ASP A 29 -5.23 -6.74 18.35
C ASP A 29 -6.64 -6.21 18.07
N GLU A 30 -6.78 -4.92 17.80
CA GLU A 30 -8.05 -4.30 17.41
C GLU A 30 -8.56 -4.90 16.09
N ALA A 31 -7.72 -5.05 15.08
CA ALA A 31 -8.10 -5.59 13.79
C ALA A 31 -8.56 -7.07 13.90
N ASN A 32 -7.82 -7.89 14.64
CA ASN A 32 -8.20 -9.28 14.90
C ASN A 32 -9.50 -9.38 15.70
N LYS A 33 -9.72 -8.47 16.66
CA LYS A 33 -10.97 -8.40 17.41
C LYS A 33 -12.16 -8.03 16.52
N LEU A 34 -12.04 -6.99 15.70
CA LEU A 34 -13.09 -6.57 14.77
C LEU A 34 -13.41 -7.66 13.74
N HIS A 35 -12.38 -8.29 13.16
CA HIS A 35 -12.57 -9.43 12.25
C HIS A 35 -13.34 -10.55 12.95
N LYS A 36 -12.97 -10.89 14.19
CA LYS A 36 -13.66 -11.94 14.95
C LYS A 36 -15.12 -11.59 15.22
N GLU A 37 -15.38 -10.38 15.71
CA GLU A 37 -16.75 -9.90 15.97
C GLU A 37 -17.63 -9.96 14.73
N LEU A 38 -17.10 -9.53 13.58
CA LEU A 38 -17.81 -9.58 12.30
C LEU A 38 -17.95 -11.00 11.74
N SER A 39 -17.00 -11.89 12.02
CA SER A 39 -17.09 -13.30 11.59
C SER A 39 -18.09 -14.13 12.41
N ASP A 40 -18.26 -13.76 13.68
CA ASP A 40 -19.19 -14.42 14.62
C ASP A 40 -20.63 -13.87 14.44
N ASP A 41 -20.80 -12.67 13.88
CA ASP A 41 -22.09 -12.03 13.61
C ASP A 41 -22.61 -12.33 12.20
N LEU A 42 -23.48 -13.34 12.07
CA LEU A 42 -24.09 -13.74 10.78
C LEU A 42 -24.98 -12.66 10.15
N ASP A 43 -25.39 -11.65 10.92
CA ASP A 43 -26.20 -10.52 10.43
C ASP A 43 -25.33 -9.32 10.03
N ALA A 44 -24.00 -9.43 10.16
CA ALA A 44 -23.07 -8.39 9.74
C ALA A 44 -23.20 -8.10 8.24
N THR A 45 -23.42 -6.84 7.91
CA THR A 45 -23.56 -6.37 6.53
C THR A 45 -22.20 -6.18 5.86
N THR A 46 -22.16 -6.28 4.53
CA THR A 46 -20.99 -5.91 3.72
C THR A 46 -20.43 -4.53 4.10
N LYS A 47 -21.31 -3.54 4.33
CA LYS A 47 -20.91 -2.18 4.73
C LYS A 47 -20.15 -2.16 6.05
N GLN A 48 -20.56 -2.95 7.04
CA GLN A 48 -19.87 -3.03 8.33
C GLN A 48 -18.47 -3.65 8.20
N VAL A 49 -18.32 -4.68 7.35
CA VAL A 49 -17.02 -5.30 7.09
C VAL A 49 -16.07 -4.32 6.41
N TYR A 50 -16.52 -3.61 5.38
CA TYR A 50 -15.73 -2.58 4.70
C TYR A 50 -15.36 -1.42 5.64
N GLN A 51 -16.29 -0.95 6.47
CA GLN A 51 -16.01 0.10 7.44
C GLN A 51 -14.92 -0.29 8.44
N ALA A 52 -14.94 -1.54 8.91
CA ALA A 52 -13.88 -2.05 9.79
C ALA A 52 -12.54 -2.14 9.06
N LEU A 53 -12.54 -2.59 7.81
CA LEU A 53 -11.35 -2.71 6.98
C LEU A 53 -10.73 -1.33 6.68
N THR A 54 -11.55 -0.36 6.27
CA THR A 54 -11.17 1.06 6.09
C THR A 54 -10.63 1.68 7.37
N LEU A 55 -11.27 1.42 8.52
CA LEU A 55 -10.84 1.96 9.82
C LEU A 55 -9.42 1.49 10.17
N ILE A 56 -9.17 0.18 10.04
CA ILE A 56 -7.85 -0.41 10.32
C ILE A 56 -6.82 0.07 9.28
N GLY A 57 -7.19 0.07 8.00
CA GLY A 57 -6.31 0.55 6.93
C GLY A 57 -5.87 2.00 7.13
N ARG A 58 -6.77 2.88 7.57
CA ARG A 58 -6.42 4.28 7.92
C ARG A 58 -5.46 4.37 9.12
N LYS A 59 -5.63 3.51 10.13
CA LYS A 59 -4.75 3.47 11.30
C LYS A 59 -3.36 2.94 10.95
N GLU A 60 -3.29 2.00 10.03
CA GLU A 60 -2.03 1.39 9.58
C GLU A 60 -1.30 2.24 8.52
N PHE A 61 -2.02 3.06 7.75
CA PHE A 61 -1.47 3.88 6.67
C PHE A 61 -0.15 4.61 7.01
N PRO A 62 0.01 5.30 8.16
CA PRO A 62 1.26 5.98 8.47
C PRO A 62 2.45 5.02 8.61
N TYR A 63 2.21 3.82 9.13
CA TYR A 63 3.24 2.79 9.30
C TYR A 63 3.59 2.16 7.96
N ARG A 64 2.59 1.85 7.12
CA ARG A 64 2.77 1.35 5.76
C ARG A 64 3.64 2.29 4.93
N LYS A 65 3.27 3.56 4.88
CA LYS A 65 4.00 4.58 4.11
C LYS A 65 5.39 4.87 4.66
N ALA A 66 5.56 4.84 5.99
CA ALA A 66 6.88 4.97 6.58
C ALA A 66 7.78 3.77 6.23
N TYR A 67 7.23 2.57 6.22
CA TYR A 67 7.95 1.34 5.86
C TYR A 67 8.35 1.34 4.39
N GLU A 68 7.40 1.61 3.48
CA GLU A 68 7.64 1.74 2.03
C GLU A 68 8.77 2.75 1.73
N GLU A 69 8.70 3.95 2.31
CA GLU A 69 9.70 4.99 2.05
C GLU A 69 11.07 4.65 2.66
N LEU A 70 11.10 4.00 3.82
CA LEU A 70 12.35 3.57 4.44
C LEU A 70 13.06 2.48 3.62
N CYS A 71 12.29 1.61 2.97
CA CYS A 71 12.75 0.55 2.09
C CYS A 71 13.21 1.08 0.73
N ALA A 72 12.42 1.95 0.08
CA ALA A 72 12.63 2.42 -1.28
C ALA A 72 13.97 3.15 -1.54
N GLY A 73 14.55 3.81 -0.55
CA GLY A 73 15.66 4.75 -0.78
C GLY A 73 16.96 4.17 -1.38
N ASP A 74 17.24 2.88 -1.20
CA ASP A 74 18.47 2.22 -1.70
C ASP A 74 18.20 0.82 -2.29
N GLU A 75 16.93 0.46 -2.51
CA GLU A 75 16.51 -0.92 -2.78
C GLU A 75 17.16 -1.48 -4.04
N GLU A 76 17.12 -0.72 -5.15
CA GLU A 76 17.69 -1.14 -6.42
C GLU A 76 19.21 -1.39 -6.35
N GLN A 77 19.96 -0.51 -5.69
CA GLN A 77 21.41 -0.66 -5.56
C GLN A 77 21.78 -1.87 -4.69
N ARG A 78 20.95 -2.19 -3.70
CA ARG A 78 21.14 -3.34 -2.82
C ARG A 78 20.75 -4.64 -3.51
N LEU A 79 19.62 -4.66 -4.20
CA LEU A 79 19.18 -5.75 -5.06
C LEU A 79 20.30 -6.10 -6.03
N GLN A 80 20.80 -5.12 -6.79
CA GLN A 80 21.89 -5.34 -7.74
C GLN A 80 23.14 -5.93 -7.07
N LYS A 81 23.56 -5.38 -5.92
CA LYS A 81 24.73 -5.87 -5.20
C LYS A 81 24.56 -7.32 -4.71
N LEU A 82 23.45 -7.62 -4.06
CA LEU A 82 23.17 -8.93 -3.48
C LEU A 82 22.93 -10.00 -4.56
N VAL A 83 22.32 -9.61 -5.69
CA VAL A 83 22.21 -10.46 -6.88
C VAL A 83 23.61 -10.76 -7.41
N PHE A 84 24.43 -9.73 -7.65
CA PHE A 84 25.79 -9.93 -8.16
C PHE A 84 26.60 -10.87 -7.26
N ASP A 85 26.53 -10.72 -5.95
CA ASP A 85 27.26 -11.56 -5.00
C ASP A 85 26.92 -13.06 -5.11
N ARG A 86 25.72 -13.40 -5.57
CA ARG A 86 25.23 -14.77 -5.78
C ARG A 86 25.48 -15.34 -7.18
N LEU A 87 25.87 -14.51 -8.14
CA LEU A 87 26.14 -14.95 -9.51
C LEU A 87 27.57 -15.46 -9.67
N ASP A 88 27.72 -16.47 -10.53
CA ASP A 88 29.03 -16.88 -11.02
C ASP A 88 29.72 -15.74 -11.76
N GLU A 89 31.05 -15.70 -11.68
CA GLU A 89 31.86 -14.59 -12.21
C GLU A 89 31.58 -14.31 -13.70
N THR A 90 31.37 -15.35 -14.51
CA THR A 90 31.08 -15.20 -15.93
C THR A 90 29.75 -14.51 -16.20
N VAL A 91 28.70 -14.87 -15.45
CA VAL A 91 27.36 -14.28 -15.57
C VAL A 91 27.35 -12.88 -14.99
N ARG A 92 27.97 -12.69 -13.82
CA ARG A 92 28.17 -11.39 -13.17
C ARG A 92 28.81 -10.36 -14.11
N GLN A 93 29.88 -10.72 -14.81
CA GLN A 93 30.55 -9.81 -15.76
C GLN A 93 29.64 -9.43 -16.95
N LYS A 94 28.83 -10.38 -17.45
CA LYS A 94 27.85 -10.08 -18.51
C LYS A 94 26.82 -9.06 -18.02
N LEU A 95 26.22 -9.27 -16.84
CA LEU A 95 25.25 -8.33 -16.28
C LEU A 95 25.85 -6.97 -15.96
N ILE A 96 27.05 -6.91 -15.37
CA ILE A 96 27.75 -5.64 -15.11
C ILE A 96 27.95 -4.85 -16.40
N SER A 97 28.27 -5.52 -17.52
CA SER A 97 28.48 -4.84 -18.80
C SER A 97 27.20 -4.17 -19.33
N VAL A 98 26.03 -4.77 -19.08
CA VAL A 98 24.73 -4.21 -19.47
C VAL A 98 24.30 -3.08 -18.53
N ILE A 99 24.40 -3.31 -17.22
CA ILE A 99 23.91 -2.38 -16.19
C ILE A 99 24.77 -1.11 -16.12
N LYS A 100 26.07 -1.19 -16.46
CA LYS A 100 26.95 -0.01 -16.59
C LYS A 100 26.42 1.06 -17.56
N HIS A 101 25.52 0.71 -18.46
CA HIS A 101 24.88 1.66 -19.37
C HIS A 101 23.62 2.33 -18.79
N GLY A 102 23.36 2.17 -17.49
CA GLY A 102 22.21 2.77 -16.80
C GLY A 102 20.92 1.96 -16.95
N VAL A 103 21.03 0.67 -17.29
CA VAL A 103 19.88 -0.23 -17.41
C VAL A 103 19.55 -0.79 -16.03
N ILE A 104 18.29 -0.66 -15.62
CA ILE A 104 17.76 -1.24 -14.38
C ILE A 104 17.74 -2.77 -14.54
N LEU A 105 18.19 -3.49 -13.50
CA LEU A 105 18.29 -4.96 -13.55
C LEU A 105 16.94 -5.62 -13.86
N GLU A 106 15.85 -5.16 -13.24
CA GLU A 106 14.50 -5.69 -13.51
C GLU A 106 14.06 -5.48 -14.96
N ASP A 107 14.32 -4.31 -15.52
CA ASP A 107 14.01 -4.01 -16.91
C ASP A 107 14.82 -4.88 -17.86
N TYR A 108 16.09 -5.14 -17.52
CA TYR A 108 16.92 -6.04 -18.31
C TYR A 108 16.35 -7.46 -18.32
N VAL A 109 15.99 -8.02 -17.16
CA VAL A 109 15.45 -9.39 -17.05
C VAL A 109 14.14 -9.56 -17.84
N ARG A 110 13.32 -8.52 -17.91
CA ARG A 110 12.07 -8.51 -18.72
C ARG A 110 12.31 -8.27 -20.21
N SER A 111 13.54 -7.97 -20.62
CA SER A 111 13.86 -7.60 -22.00
C SER A 111 14.21 -8.81 -22.86
N LYS A 112 14.04 -8.68 -24.18
CA LYS A 112 14.53 -9.67 -25.15
C LYS A 112 16.04 -9.85 -25.12
N LEU A 113 16.78 -8.81 -24.70
CA LEU A 113 18.24 -8.86 -24.62
C LEU A 113 18.70 -9.88 -23.57
N PHE A 114 17.92 -10.08 -22.50
CA PHE A 114 18.20 -11.11 -21.49
C PHE A 114 18.12 -12.52 -22.09
N GLU A 115 17.11 -12.77 -22.93
CA GLU A 115 16.96 -14.06 -23.65
C GLU A 115 18.03 -14.28 -24.73
N GLU A 116 18.48 -13.22 -25.38
CA GLU A 116 19.45 -13.29 -26.47
C GLU A 116 20.90 -13.39 -25.98
N GLN A 117 21.23 -12.75 -24.84
CA GLN A 117 22.62 -12.64 -24.35
C GLN A 117 23.02 -13.70 -23.32
N LEU A 118 22.04 -14.33 -22.67
CA LEU A 118 22.26 -15.36 -21.65
C LEU A 118 21.71 -16.71 -22.10
N SER A 119 22.44 -17.78 -21.76
CA SER A 119 21.96 -19.14 -21.97
C SER A 119 20.79 -19.48 -21.03
N GLY A 120 20.12 -20.62 -21.24
CA GLY A 120 19.06 -21.08 -20.34
C GLY A 120 19.52 -21.20 -18.89
N ASP A 121 20.70 -21.80 -18.67
CA ASP A 121 21.26 -22.01 -17.33
C ASP A 121 21.68 -20.68 -16.68
N GLU A 122 22.23 -19.75 -17.46
CA GLU A 122 22.62 -18.42 -16.99
C GLU A 122 21.40 -17.58 -16.61
N ARG A 123 20.31 -17.66 -17.39
CA ARG A 123 19.04 -16.98 -17.06
C ARG A 123 18.43 -17.53 -15.78
N TYR A 124 18.38 -18.86 -15.66
CA TYR A 124 17.88 -19.51 -14.45
C TYR A 124 18.67 -19.08 -13.21
N GLN A 125 20.00 -18.97 -13.32
CA GLN A 125 20.84 -18.50 -12.24
C GLN A 125 20.48 -17.07 -11.81
N VAL A 126 20.22 -16.17 -12.76
CA VAL A 126 19.85 -14.77 -12.48
C VAL A 126 18.47 -14.67 -11.86
N GLU A 127 17.47 -15.35 -12.42
CA GLU A 127 16.10 -15.34 -11.90
C GLU A 127 16.04 -15.93 -10.49
N ASN A 128 16.74 -17.05 -10.25
CA ASN A 128 16.82 -17.65 -8.93
C ASN A 128 17.60 -16.77 -7.93
N ALA A 129 18.65 -16.08 -8.38
CA ALA A 129 19.37 -15.13 -7.53
C ALA A 129 18.48 -13.95 -7.12
N ILE A 130 17.69 -13.39 -8.05
CA ILE A 130 16.73 -12.32 -7.76
C ILE A 130 15.71 -12.78 -6.72
N LEU A 131 15.07 -13.94 -6.94
CA LEU A 131 14.07 -14.47 -6.01
C LEU A 131 14.62 -14.67 -4.59
N LEU A 132 15.85 -15.18 -4.46
CA LEU A 132 16.49 -15.36 -3.15
C LEU A 132 16.97 -14.05 -2.51
N VAL A 133 17.17 -13.01 -3.30
CA VAL A 133 17.56 -11.68 -2.82
C VAL A 133 16.34 -10.90 -2.37
N ASP A 134 15.21 -11.03 -3.06
CA ASP A 134 13.95 -10.40 -2.66
C ASP A 134 13.55 -10.86 -1.26
N ASP A 135 13.59 -12.18 -1.00
CA ASP A 135 13.37 -12.74 0.34
C ASP A 135 14.37 -12.17 1.38
N GLU A 136 15.63 -11.91 1.00
CA GLU A 136 16.63 -11.33 1.90
C GLU A 136 16.39 -9.83 2.15
N LEU A 137 16.00 -9.08 1.12
CA LEU A 137 15.71 -7.65 1.20
C LEU A 137 14.50 -7.37 2.08
N ASP A 138 13.46 -8.21 1.98
CA ASP A 138 12.28 -8.13 2.85
C ASP A 138 12.69 -8.27 4.33
N ASN A 139 13.50 -9.28 4.65
CA ASN A 139 14.02 -9.47 6.01
C ASN A 139 14.95 -8.31 6.46
N GLN A 140 15.76 -7.75 5.56
CA GLN A 140 16.62 -6.61 5.88
C GLN A 140 15.82 -5.32 6.10
N CYS A 141 14.66 -5.17 5.46
CA CYS A 141 13.79 -4.01 5.68
C CYS A 141 13.27 -3.96 7.12
N ASP A 142 12.88 -5.10 7.69
CA ASP A 142 12.51 -5.21 9.11
C ASP A 142 13.66 -4.81 10.05
N GLU A 143 14.85 -5.36 9.81
CA GLU A 143 16.04 -5.01 10.59
C GLU A 143 16.40 -3.52 10.49
N ARG A 144 16.23 -2.92 9.30
CA ARG A 144 16.46 -1.48 9.09
C ARG A 144 15.43 -0.63 9.80
N ALA A 145 14.17 -1.03 9.78
CA ALA A 145 13.10 -0.32 10.44
C ALA A 145 13.34 -0.31 11.97
N HIS A 146 13.84 -1.42 12.52
CA HIS A 146 14.32 -1.47 13.91
C HIS A 146 15.60 -0.66 14.16
N THR A 147 16.58 -0.71 13.26
CA THR A 147 17.88 -0.02 13.44
C THR A 147 17.76 1.50 13.27
N ARG A 148 16.90 1.96 12.36
CA ARG A 148 16.64 3.37 12.06
C ARG A 148 15.33 3.85 12.70
N LYS A 149 15.03 3.35 13.91
CA LYS A 149 13.79 3.64 14.64
C LYS A 149 13.42 5.12 14.65
N LYS A 150 14.38 6.02 14.90
CA LYS A 150 14.13 7.47 14.91
C LYS A 150 13.65 7.99 13.56
N THR A 151 14.29 7.59 12.46
CA THR A 151 13.88 7.98 11.10
C THR A 151 12.51 7.40 10.77
N PHE A 152 12.24 6.16 11.18
CA PHE A 152 10.93 5.54 11.01
C PHE A 152 9.84 6.32 11.78
N GLU A 153 10.07 6.68 13.04
CA GLU A 153 9.15 7.50 13.86
C GLU A 153 8.89 8.89 13.24
N GLU A 154 9.92 9.54 12.69
CA GLU A 154 9.80 10.81 11.97
C GLU A 154 8.93 10.67 10.69
N LEU A 155 9.11 9.57 9.95
CA LEU A 155 8.29 9.25 8.78
C LEU A 155 6.83 8.96 9.19
N VAL A 156 6.61 8.19 10.26
CA VAL A 156 5.28 7.89 10.80
C VAL A 156 4.57 9.18 11.21
N ASP A 157 5.23 10.11 11.90
CA ASP A 157 4.63 11.40 12.28
C ASP A 157 4.24 12.24 11.05
N ARG A 158 5.10 12.29 10.04
CA ARG A 158 4.80 12.99 8.77
C ARG A 158 3.58 12.37 8.08
N TRP A 159 3.54 11.05 7.94
CA TRP A 159 2.42 10.36 7.28
C TRP A 159 1.14 10.37 8.12
N THR A 160 1.23 10.46 9.45
CA THR A 160 0.08 10.66 10.34
C THR A 160 -0.57 12.03 10.10
N LYS A 161 0.26 13.08 9.96
CA LYS A 161 -0.23 14.43 9.62
C LYS A 161 -0.90 14.43 8.25
N GLU A 162 -0.30 13.73 7.29
CA GLU A 162 -0.87 13.61 5.94
C GLU A 162 -2.21 12.87 5.95
N ALA A 163 -2.30 11.72 6.63
CA ALA A 163 -3.55 10.98 6.76
C ALA A 163 -4.66 11.82 7.41
N THR A 164 -4.32 12.56 8.48
CA THR A 164 -5.24 13.49 9.16
C THR A 164 -5.73 14.58 8.21
N ARG A 165 -4.82 15.12 7.38
CA ARG A 165 -5.14 16.16 6.41
C ARG A 165 -6.07 15.65 5.31
N LEU A 166 -5.78 14.48 4.72
CA LEU A 166 -6.63 13.85 3.71
C LEU A 166 -8.03 13.56 4.27
N GLN A 167 -8.10 12.99 5.47
CA GLN A 167 -9.39 12.77 6.13
C GLN A 167 -10.15 14.07 6.37
N SER A 168 -9.47 15.15 6.78
CA SER A 168 -10.13 16.44 7.00
C SER A 168 -10.73 17.04 5.71
N LEU A 169 -10.14 16.75 4.55
CA LEU A 169 -10.68 17.15 3.25
C LEU A 169 -11.92 16.32 2.89
N ILE A 170 -11.90 15.02 3.15
CA ILE A 170 -13.07 14.14 2.97
C ILE A 170 -14.20 14.55 3.92
N ASP A 171 -13.89 14.85 5.19
CA ASP A 171 -14.89 15.30 6.17
C ASP A 171 -15.51 16.64 5.76
N ARG A 172 -14.71 17.54 5.16
CA ARG A 172 -15.22 18.79 4.58
C ARG A 172 -16.18 18.52 3.43
N LEU A 173 -15.85 17.59 2.53
CA LEU A 173 -16.73 17.20 1.44
C LEU A 173 -18.05 16.64 1.99
N ARG A 174 -17.98 15.76 2.99
CA ARG A 174 -19.16 15.20 3.67
C ARG A 174 -20.03 16.30 4.30
N ALA A 175 -19.42 17.30 4.93
CA ALA A 175 -20.15 18.44 5.50
C ALA A 175 -20.92 19.25 4.45
N MET A 176 -20.42 19.39 3.22
CA MET A 176 -21.15 20.04 2.13
C MET A 176 -22.44 19.30 1.78
N GLY A 177 -22.45 17.97 1.90
CA GLY A 177 -23.66 17.16 1.74
C GLY A 177 -24.69 17.36 2.85
N GLU A 178 -24.28 17.83 4.03
CA GLU A 178 -25.22 18.18 5.10
C GLU A 178 -25.93 19.50 4.87
N GLU A 179 -25.33 20.40 4.08
CA GLU A 179 -25.91 21.71 3.71
C GLU A 179 -27.05 21.56 2.68
N ASP A 180 -26.97 20.59 1.76
CA ASP A 180 -28.02 20.31 0.78
C ASP A 180 -28.46 18.83 0.78
N SER A 181 -29.65 18.59 1.34
CA SER A 181 -30.29 17.28 1.39
C SER A 181 -30.54 16.62 0.01
N LYS A 182 -30.59 17.40 -1.07
CA LYS A 182 -30.76 16.90 -2.44
C LYS A 182 -29.54 16.11 -2.89
N TRP A 183 -28.35 16.62 -2.59
CA TRP A 183 -27.08 16.05 -3.06
C TRP A 183 -26.38 15.20 -2.00
N LYS A 184 -26.85 15.23 -0.74
CA LYS A 184 -26.30 14.46 0.37
C LYS A 184 -25.95 13.01 0.01
N GLY A 185 -26.88 12.27 -0.61
CA GLY A 185 -26.66 10.87 -0.94
C GLY A 185 -25.54 10.64 -1.95
N GLU A 186 -25.38 11.54 -2.92
CA GLU A 186 -24.29 11.47 -3.92
C GLU A 186 -22.95 11.84 -3.29
N ILE A 187 -22.92 12.91 -2.49
CA ILE A 187 -21.73 13.37 -1.76
C ILE A 187 -21.27 12.30 -0.75
N ASP A 188 -22.19 11.71 0.01
CA ASP A 188 -21.90 10.62 0.95
C ASP A 188 -21.31 9.41 0.20
N SER A 189 -21.83 9.09 -0.99
CA SER A 189 -21.30 7.99 -1.82
C SER A 189 -19.89 8.28 -2.34
N VAL A 190 -19.57 9.53 -2.70
CA VAL A 190 -18.21 9.93 -3.08
C VAL A 190 -17.27 9.86 -1.87
N CYS A 191 -17.70 10.30 -0.70
CA CYS A 191 -16.92 10.20 0.52
C CYS A 191 -16.64 8.74 0.90
N ASP A 192 -17.65 7.87 0.84
CA ASP A 192 -17.52 6.44 1.11
C ASP A 192 -16.49 5.81 0.13
N ARG A 193 -16.53 6.15 -1.17
CA ARG A 193 -15.54 5.71 -2.17
C ARG A 193 -14.11 6.18 -1.86
N LEU A 194 -13.94 7.43 -1.46
CA LEU A 194 -12.62 7.98 -1.10
C LEU A 194 -12.07 7.31 0.17
N GLU A 195 -12.93 7.00 1.14
CA GLU A 195 -12.56 6.30 2.37
C GLU A 195 -12.28 4.81 2.15
N GLU A 196 -12.92 4.17 1.16
CA GLU A 196 -12.55 2.82 0.72
C GLU A 196 -11.08 2.75 0.28
N GLY A 197 -10.51 3.84 -0.26
CA GLY A 197 -9.09 3.92 -0.58
C GLY A 197 -8.14 3.73 0.60
N TRP A 198 -8.60 3.91 1.85
CA TRP A 198 -7.79 3.59 3.02
C TRP A 198 -7.59 2.08 3.21
N SER A 199 -8.44 1.26 2.61
CA SER A 199 -8.30 -0.19 2.66
C SER A 199 -6.96 -0.62 2.07
N VAL A 200 -6.33 -1.62 2.67
CA VAL A 200 -5.06 -2.18 2.18
C VAL A 200 -5.21 -2.83 0.79
N VAL A 201 -6.45 -3.09 0.36
CA VAL A 201 -6.77 -3.76 -0.90
C VAL A 201 -7.05 -2.79 -2.06
N GLU A 202 -7.27 -1.50 -1.77
CA GLU A 202 -7.53 -0.47 -2.78
C GLU A 202 -6.36 0.52 -2.90
N ARG A 203 -6.46 1.41 -3.89
CA ARG A 203 -5.51 2.51 -4.05
C ARG A 203 -5.74 3.56 -2.95
N ASP A 204 -4.65 3.98 -2.30
CA ASP A 204 -4.66 5.06 -1.32
C ASP A 204 -5.37 6.32 -1.84
N PRO A 205 -6.09 7.06 -0.98
CA PRO A 205 -6.75 8.29 -1.38
C PRO A 205 -5.74 9.35 -1.81
N SER A 206 -6.01 9.96 -2.96
CA SER A 206 -5.17 11.03 -3.51
C SER A 206 -5.72 12.40 -3.10
N GLU A 207 -4.86 13.27 -2.59
CA GLU A 207 -5.21 14.68 -2.36
C GLU A 207 -5.80 15.32 -3.61
N GLU A 208 -5.18 15.10 -4.77
CA GLU A 208 -5.61 15.71 -6.03
C GLU A 208 -7.04 15.28 -6.40
N GLU A 209 -7.40 14.03 -6.13
CA GLU A 209 -8.76 13.52 -6.36
C GLU A 209 -9.75 14.18 -5.42
N ILE A 210 -9.42 14.26 -4.12
CA ILE A 210 -10.30 14.87 -3.11
C ILE A 210 -10.51 16.36 -3.42
N ILE A 211 -9.47 17.09 -3.82
CA ILE A 211 -9.57 18.50 -4.19
C ILE A 211 -10.48 18.68 -5.41
N LYS A 212 -10.34 17.84 -6.44
CA LYS A 212 -11.21 17.90 -7.63
C LYS A 212 -12.69 17.68 -7.29
N GLU A 213 -12.98 16.74 -6.40
CA GLU A 213 -14.35 16.51 -5.92
C GLU A 213 -14.86 17.72 -5.12
N LEU A 214 -14.05 18.29 -4.22
CA LEU A 214 -14.40 19.52 -3.49
C LEU A 214 -14.71 20.69 -4.43
N GLU A 215 -13.89 20.90 -5.47
CA GLU A 215 -14.11 21.94 -6.48
C GLU A 215 -15.41 21.71 -7.24
N TYR A 216 -15.64 20.47 -7.71
CA TYR A 216 -16.86 20.09 -8.43
C TYR A 216 -18.12 20.36 -7.60
N TRP A 217 -18.17 19.86 -6.37
CA TRP A 217 -19.35 20.02 -5.52
C TRP A 217 -19.55 21.46 -5.06
N ASN A 218 -18.46 22.23 -4.91
CA ASN A 218 -18.58 23.64 -4.59
C ASN A 218 -19.26 24.41 -5.73
N THR A 219 -18.91 24.11 -6.97
CA THR A 219 -19.56 24.65 -8.18
C THR A 219 -21.03 24.22 -8.25
N VAL A 220 -21.33 22.92 -8.07
CA VAL A 220 -22.71 22.39 -8.15
C VAL A 220 -23.64 23.01 -7.09
N LEU A 221 -23.14 23.27 -5.88
CA LEU A 221 -23.94 23.81 -4.79
C LEU A 221 -24.12 25.33 -4.88
N HIS A 222 -23.16 26.06 -5.44
CA HIS A 222 -23.16 27.54 -5.43
C HIS A 222 -23.47 28.20 -6.78
N GLU A 223 -23.36 27.50 -7.92
CA GLU A 223 -23.72 28.06 -9.23
C GLU A 223 -25.21 27.88 -9.60
N VAL A 224 -25.98 27.10 -8.83
CA VAL A 224 -27.41 26.85 -9.10
C VAL A 224 -28.33 27.94 -8.50
N ASP A 225 -27.75 28.88 -7.73
CA ASP A 225 -28.46 29.97 -7.06
C ASP A 225 -28.44 31.32 -7.84
N GLU A 226 -27.96 31.35 -9.09
CA GLU A 226 -28.11 32.47 -10.05
C GLU A 226 -29.16 32.20 -11.14
#